data_AF-A0A8T2C7L7-F1
#
_entry.id   AF-A0A8T2C7L7-F1
#
_cell.length_a   1.000
_cell.length_b   1.000
_cell.length_c   1.000
_cell.angle_alpha   90.00
_cell.angle_beta   90.00
_cell.angle_gamma   90.00
#
_symmetry.space_group_name_H-M   'P 1'
#
loop_
_entity.id
_entity.type
_entity.pdbx_description
1 polymer ?
#
loop_
_entity_poly.entity_id
_entity_poly.type
_entity_poly.pdbx_seq_one_letter_code
_entity_poly.pdbx_strand_id
1 'polypeptide(L)'
;MKAFVRGLLARANEVPKIHQRKVSAGFGCVTSPPPPEKGLENLTVADVLSTKDTDVDTWISCRTSDTVSDAVKNMAKHNIGSLVVLKPGDQQYIAGIVTERDYMKKIIGAGRSSKLTKVGEVMTDESKLITVSSGTNIIKAMQLMSEKKIVF
;
A
#
# COMPACT_ATOMS: atom_id res chain seq x y z
N MET A 1 5.37 -5.29 -1.52
CA MET A 1 5.32 -4.16 -2.50
C MET A 1 6.42 -4.15 -3.57
N LYS A 2 7.61 -4.74 -3.36
CA LYS A 2 8.65 -4.87 -4.41
C LYS A 2 8.23 -5.71 -5.64
N ALA A 3 7.25 -6.61 -5.48
CA ALA A 3 6.73 -7.43 -6.57
C ALA A 3 5.85 -6.65 -7.57
N PHE A 4 5.09 -5.66 -7.11
CA PHE A 4 4.17 -4.89 -7.96
C PHE A 4 4.92 -3.94 -8.92
N VAL A 5 5.98 -3.30 -8.43
CA VAL A 5 6.82 -2.37 -9.23
C VAL A 5 7.67 -3.14 -10.26
N ARG A 6 8.15 -4.35 -9.93
CA ARG A 6 8.84 -5.21 -10.91
C ARG A 6 7.91 -5.77 -11.99
N GLY A 7 6.66 -6.09 -11.64
CA GLY A 7 5.66 -6.57 -12.61
C GLY A 7 5.28 -5.51 -13.65
N LEU A 8 5.20 -4.24 -13.25
CA LEU A 8 4.88 -3.14 -14.17
C LEU A 8 6.05 -2.81 -15.14
N LEU A 9 7.30 -2.91 -14.67
CA LEU A 9 8.48 -2.64 -15.50
C LEU A 9 8.83 -3.79 -16.46
N ALA A 10 8.46 -5.04 -16.14
CA ALA A 10 8.77 -6.20 -16.97
C ALA A 10 7.88 -6.32 -18.23
N ARG A 11 6.75 -5.60 -18.31
CA ARG A 11 5.85 -5.61 -19.48
C ARG A 11 6.21 -4.59 -20.57
N ALA A 12 7.25 -3.78 -20.38
CA ALA A 12 7.60 -2.68 -21.27
C ALA A 12 8.60 -3.04 -22.40
N ASN A 13 9.05 -4.30 -22.52
CA ASN A 13 10.20 -4.63 -23.38
C ASN A 13 10.02 -5.76 -24.41
N GLU A 14 8.78 -6.13 -24.76
CA GLU A 14 8.54 -7.01 -25.90
C GLU A 14 7.89 -6.23 -27.04
N VAL A 15 8.72 -5.79 -27.98
CA VAL A 15 8.28 -5.30 -29.29
C VAL A 15 8.01 -6.54 -30.16
N PRO A 16 6.75 -6.84 -30.56
CA PRO A 16 6.48 -7.97 -31.43
C PRO A 16 6.93 -7.63 -32.85
N LYS A 17 7.78 -8.48 -33.45
CA LYS A 17 8.11 -8.40 -34.87
C LYS A 17 6.86 -8.69 -35.70
N ILE A 18 6.38 -7.68 -36.40
CA ILE A 18 5.21 -7.76 -37.28
C ILE A 18 5.56 -8.61 -38.52
N HIS A 19 4.91 -9.78 -38.63
CA HIS A 19 4.89 -10.58 -39.84
C HIS A 19 3.74 -10.07 -40.73
N GLN A 20 4.07 -9.50 -41.88
CA GLN A 20 3.05 -9.01 -42.83
C GLN A 20 2.25 -10.19 -43.38
N ARG A 21 0.95 -10.25 -43.07
CA ARG A 21 -0.03 -10.98 -43.87
C ARG A 21 -1.14 -10.04 -44.32
N LYS A 22 -1.23 -9.93 -45.64
CA LYS A 22 -2.20 -9.16 -46.42
C LYS A 22 -3.55 -9.88 -46.41
N VAL A 23 -4.60 -9.27 -45.86
CA VAL A 23 -5.99 -9.70 -46.11
C VAL A 23 -6.88 -8.47 -46.24
N SER A 24 -7.72 -8.51 -47.26
CA SER A 24 -8.63 -7.49 -47.76
C SER A 24 -10.06 -7.71 -47.25
N ALA A 25 -10.84 -6.62 -47.30
CA ALA A 25 -12.30 -6.51 -47.40
C ALA A 25 -13.12 -6.29 -46.11
N GLY A 26 -13.78 -5.13 -46.06
CA GLY A 26 -15.25 -5.09 -45.95
C GLY A 26 -15.87 -4.67 -44.60
N PHE A 27 -16.38 -3.43 -44.59
CA PHE A 27 -17.56 -2.94 -43.85
C PHE A 27 -17.52 -2.74 -42.31
N GLY A 28 -17.75 -1.48 -41.91
CA GLY A 28 -18.45 -1.11 -40.66
C GLY A 28 -17.56 -0.77 -39.46
N CYS A 29 -17.02 0.45 -39.41
CA CYS A 29 -16.42 1.00 -38.18
C CYS A 29 -17.53 1.37 -37.18
N VAL A 30 -17.80 0.49 -36.22
CA VAL A 30 -18.44 0.87 -34.95
C VAL A 30 -17.34 0.87 -33.89
N THR A 31 -16.62 1.99 -33.77
CA THR A 31 -15.79 2.21 -32.58
C THR A 31 -16.70 2.73 -31.49
N SER A 32 -17.13 1.86 -30.58
CA SER A 32 -17.50 2.32 -29.25
C SER A 32 -16.28 3.03 -28.66
N PRO A 33 -16.43 4.24 -28.08
CA PRO A 33 -15.28 4.91 -27.48
C PRO A 33 -14.67 4.01 -26.41
N PRO A 34 -13.34 3.77 -26.43
CA PRO A 34 -12.69 3.10 -25.32
C PRO A 34 -13.01 3.90 -24.04
N PRO A 35 -13.28 3.23 -22.90
CA PRO A 35 -13.42 3.93 -21.64
C PRO A 35 -12.19 4.81 -21.44
N PRO A 36 -12.33 6.05 -20.93
CA PRO A 36 -11.20 6.94 -20.77
C PRO A 36 -10.18 6.25 -19.86
N GLU A 37 -9.07 5.79 -20.45
CA GLU A 37 -7.92 5.34 -19.69
C GLU A 37 -7.43 6.58 -18.94
N LYS A 38 -7.81 6.71 -17.65
CA LYS A 38 -7.22 7.73 -16.79
C LYS A 38 -5.72 7.43 -16.75
N GLY A 39 -4.93 8.26 -17.43
CA GLY A 39 -3.49 8.26 -17.26
C GLY A 39 -3.12 8.51 -15.80
N LEU A 40 -1.88 8.18 -15.43
CA LEU A 40 -1.38 8.30 -14.05
C LEU A 40 -1.56 9.73 -13.49
N GLU A 41 -1.59 10.73 -14.37
CA GLU A 41 -1.80 12.14 -14.08
C GLU A 41 -3.22 12.49 -13.59
N ASN A 42 -4.23 11.63 -13.81
CA ASN A 42 -5.61 11.84 -13.37
C ASN A 42 -6.12 10.76 -12.40
N LEU A 43 -5.27 9.78 -12.07
CA LEU A 43 -5.59 8.74 -11.10
C LEU A 43 -5.46 9.27 -9.67
N THR A 44 -6.52 9.08 -8.86
CA THR A 44 -6.56 9.49 -7.47
C THR A 44 -6.29 8.32 -6.52
N VAL A 45 -5.97 8.63 -5.26
CA VAL A 45 -5.89 7.62 -4.19
C VAL A 45 -7.22 6.87 -4.04
N ALA A 46 -8.37 7.55 -4.18
CA ALA A 46 -9.69 6.93 -4.16
C ALA A 46 -9.84 5.88 -5.26
N ASP A 47 -9.42 6.20 -6.49
CA ASP A 47 -9.45 5.25 -7.61
C ASP A 47 -8.60 4.00 -7.27
N VAL A 48 -7.38 4.18 -6.73
CA VAL A 48 -6.53 3.04 -6.31
C VAL A 48 -7.18 2.22 -5.19
N LEU A 49 -7.76 2.87 -4.18
CA LEU A 49 -8.42 2.18 -3.08
C LEU A 49 -9.64 1.38 -3.54
N SER A 50 -10.39 1.87 -4.53
CA SER A 50 -11.54 1.16 -5.10
C SER A 50 -11.18 -0.14 -5.82
N THR A 51 -9.93 -0.29 -6.26
CA THR A 51 -9.43 -1.51 -6.92
C THR A 51 -8.95 -2.59 -5.96
N LYS A 52 -8.76 -2.26 -4.67
CA LYS A 52 -8.36 -3.25 -3.67
C LYS A 52 -9.61 -4.03 -3.26
N ASP A 53 -9.62 -5.34 -3.47
CA ASP A 53 -10.74 -6.22 -3.15
C ASP A 53 -11.32 -5.91 -1.75
N THR A 54 -12.60 -5.58 -1.74
CA THR A 54 -13.40 -5.19 -0.57
C THR A 54 -13.78 -6.37 0.34
N ASP A 55 -13.35 -7.59 0.02
CA ASP A 55 -13.54 -8.75 0.91
C ASP A 55 -12.75 -8.64 2.22
N VAL A 56 -11.86 -7.65 2.32
CA VAL A 56 -11.29 -7.15 3.57
C VAL A 56 -11.93 -5.81 3.93
N ASP A 57 -13.23 -5.83 4.25
CA ASP A 57 -13.98 -4.66 4.77
C ASP A 57 -13.46 -4.18 6.14
N THR A 58 -12.38 -4.79 6.64
CA THR A 58 -11.70 -4.44 7.88
C THR A 58 -10.21 -4.31 7.61
N TRP A 59 -9.72 -3.07 7.61
CA TRP A 59 -8.29 -2.81 7.71
C TRP A 59 -7.77 -3.40 9.02
N ILE A 60 -6.70 -4.20 8.94
CA ILE A 60 -6.13 -4.85 10.13
C ILE A 60 -5.42 -3.81 11.00
N SER A 61 -5.74 -3.80 12.28
CA SER A 61 -5.22 -2.87 13.27
C SER A 61 -4.75 -3.59 14.52
N CYS A 62 -4.02 -2.87 15.37
CA CYS A 62 -3.66 -3.30 16.72
C CYS A 62 -3.82 -2.12 17.69
N ARG A 63 -3.74 -2.40 18.99
CA ARG A 63 -3.82 -1.39 20.05
C ARG A 63 -2.44 -1.06 20.59
N THR A 64 -2.30 0.11 21.20
CA THR A 64 -1.06 0.51 21.91
C THR A 64 -0.66 -0.49 23.00
N SER A 65 -1.63 -1.18 23.61
CA SER A 65 -1.46 -2.17 24.68
C SER A 65 -1.09 -3.58 24.21
N ASP A 66 -1.17 -3.86 22.90
CA ASP A 66 -0.85 -5.18 22.36
C ASP A 66 0.65 -5.43 22.44
N THR A 67 1.05 -6.70 22.49
CA THR A 67 2.48 -7.03 22.44
C THR A 67 2.98 -6.91 21.01
N VAL A 68 4.26 -6.57 20.84
CA VAL A 68 4.87 -6.53 19.50
C VAL A 68 4.86 -7.92 18.85
N SER A 69 4.98 -8.98 19.64
CA SER A 69 4.81 -10.36 19.17
C SER A 69 3.45 -10.58 18.49
N ASP A 70 2.35 -10.12 19.08
CA ASP A 70 1.02 -10.33 18.53
C ASP A 70 0.79 -9.48 17.27
N ALA A 71 1.28 -8.25 17.27
CA ALA A 71 1.27 -7.38 16.09
C ALA A 71 1.99 -8.03 14.89
N VAL A 72 3.21 -8.56 15.09
CA VAL A 72 3.98 -9.20 14.00
C VAL A 72 3.36 -10.54 13.55
N LYS A 73 2.74 -11.29 14.46
CA LYS A 73 1.95 -12.47 14.07
C LYS A 73 0.76 -12.09 13.18
N ASN A 74 0.06 -11.00 13.50
CA ASN A 74 -1.01 -10.48 12.65
C ASN A 74 -0.50 -10.04 11.28
N MET A 75 0.64 -9.33 11.23
CA MET A 75 1.32 -8.98 9.98
C MET A 75 1.59 -10.22 9.11
N ALA A 76 2.20 -11.26 9.70
CA ALA A 76 2.51 -12.51 9.00
C ALA A 76 1.25 -13.26 8.52
N LYS A 77 0.23 -13.37 9.39
CA LYS A 77 -1.03 -14.05 9.08
C LYS A 77 -1.76 -13.42 7.89
N HIS A 78 -1.74 -12.09 7.80
CA HIS A 78 -2.45 -11.33 6.78
C HIS A 78 -1.55 -10.92 5.60
N ASN A 79 -0.27 -11.32 5.61
CA ASN A 79 0.73 -10.96 4.59
C ASN A 79 0.83 -9.43 4.35
N ILE A 80 0.86 -8.66 5.46
CA ILE A 80 0.97 -7.20 5.47
C ILE A 80 2.17 -6.74 6.31
N GLY A 81 2.84 -5.68 5.90
CA GLY A 81 4.06 -5.18 6.57
C GLY A 81 3.84 -4.05 7.57
N SER A 82 2.59 -3.64 7.79
CA SER A 82 2.24 -2.52 8.67
C SER A 82 0.84 -2.66 9.25
N LEU A 83 0.66 -2.16 10.46
CA LEU A 83 -0.62 -2.07 11.15
C LEU A 83 -0.87 -0.63 11.61
N VAL A 84 -2.10 -0.16 11.44
CA VAL A 84 -2.56 1.06 12.10
C VAL A 84 -2.72 0.75 13.59
N VAL A 85 -2.20 1.63 14.44
CA VAL A 85 -2.29 1.50 15.89
C VAL A 85 -3.39 2.41 16.40
N LEU A 86 -4.27 1.89 17.24
CA LEU A 86 -5.41 2.61 17.80
C LEU A 86 -5.20 2.96 19.27
N LYS A 87 -5.76 4.11 19.68
CA LYS A 87 -5.76 4.55 21.07
C LYS A 87 -6.63 3.60 21.93
N PRO A 88 -6.40 3.53 23.25
CA PRO A 88 -7.30 2.84 24.16
C PRO A 88 -8.71 3.46 24.13
N GLY A 89 -9.74 2.63 24.27
CA GLY A 89 -11.13 3.08 24.45
C GLY A 89 -11.91 3.42 23.19
N ASP A 90 -11.27 3.64 22.04
CA ASP A 90 -11.95 3.98 20.79
C ASP A 90 -11.28 3.30 19.59
N GLN A 91 -12.09 2.87 18.60
CA GLN A 91 -11.61 2.29 17.35
C GLN A 91 -11.34 3.34 16.26
N GLN A 92 -11.78 4.59 16.46
CA GLN A 92 -11.64 5.67 15.47
C GLN A 92 -10.40 6.53 15.68
N TYR A 93 -9.84 6.56 16.89
CA TYR A 93 -8.65 7.37 17.17
C TYR A 93 -7.35 6.61 16.89
N ILE A 94 -6.63 7.09 15.88
CA ILE A 94 -5.30 6.60 15.51
C ILE A 94 -4.29 7.07 16.55
N ALA A 95 -3.50 6.14 17.08
CA ALA A 95 -2.34 6.43 17.92
C ALA A 95 -1.04 6.50 17.13
N GLY A 96 -0.97 5.81 15.99
CA GLY A 96 0.24 5.70 15.19
C GLY A 96 0.18 4.61 14.13
N ILE A 97 1.37 4.25 13.62
CA ILE A 97 1.57 3.10 12.74
C ILE A 97 2.76 2.28 13.25
N VAL A 98 2.68 0.95 13.16
CA VAL A 98 3.81 0.05 13.43
C VAL A 98 4.11 -0.77 12.18
N THR A 99 5.39 -0.92 11.86
CA THR A 99 5.85 -1.56 10.63
C THR A 99 6.84 -2.69 10.93
N GLU A 100 7.08 -3.58 9.97
CA GLU A 100 8.16 -4.57 10.04
C GLU A 100 9.52 -3.93 10.36
N ARG A 101 9.79 -2.73 9.82
CA ARG A 101 11.04 -2.02 10.10
C ARG A 101 11.16 -1.62 11.55
N ASP A 102 10.05 -1.23 12.19
CA ASP A 102 10.04 -0.95 13.63
C ASP A 102 10.38 -2.20 14.42
N TYR A 103 9.83 -3.36 14.04
CA TYR A 103 10.21 -4.64 14.66
C TYR A 103 11.70 -4.93 14.49
N MET A 104 12.22 -4.85 13.28
CA MET A 104 13.63 -5.13 13.00
C MET A 104 14.57 -4.20 13.77
N LYS A 105 14.29 -2.89 13.79
CA LYS A 105 15.19 -1.91 14.42
C LYS A 105 15.01 -1.81 15.92
N LYS A 106 13.77 -1.72 16.40
CA LYS A 106 13.46 -1.37 17.78
C LYS A 106 13.28 -2.60 18.68
N ILE A 107 13.08 -3.80 18.13
CA ILE A 107 13.08 -5.05 18.91
C ILE A 107 14.38 -5.80 18.71
N ILE A 108 14.63 -6.30 17.50
CA ILE A 108 15.81 -7.15 17.23
C ILE A 108 17.09 -6.33 17.37
N GLY A 109 17.17 -5.19 16.69
CA GLY A 109 18.33 -4.30 16.75
C GLY A 109 18.63 -3.73 18.13
N ALA A 110 17.62 -3.64 19.01
CA ALA A 110 17.76 -3.13 20.37
C ALA A 110 17.79 -4.24 21.44
N GLY A 111 17.75 -5.52 21.06
CA GLY A 111 17.77 -6.64 22.01
C GLY A 111 16.55 -6.72 22.94
N ARG A 112 15.40 -6.16 22.57
CA ARG A 112 14.18 -6.18 23.40
C ARG A 112 13.39 -7.47 23.20
N SER A 113 12.66 -7.89 24.23
CA SER A 113 11.70 -8.99 24.10
C SER A 113 10.40 -8.52 23.46
N SER A 114 10.06 -9.05 22.29
CA SER A 114 8.79 -8.74 21.60
C SER A 114 7.54 -9.17 22.37
N LYS A 115 7.68 -10.16 23.26
CA LYS A 115 6.58 -10.67 24.11
C LYS A 115 6.28 -9.74 25.29
N LEU A 116 7.27 -8.98 25.75
CA LEU A 116 7.13 -8.07 26.88
C LEU A 116 6.96 -6.61 26.46
N THR A 117 7.42 -6.27 25.25
CA THR A 117 7.33 -4.90 24.71
C THR A 117 5.94 -4.65 24.12
N LYS A 118 5.36 -3.49 24.43
CA LYS A 118 4.09 -3.03 23.88
C LYS A 118 4.28 -2.30 22.54
N VAL A 119 3.27 -2.38 21.69
CA VAL A 119 3.26 -1.68 20.38
C VAL A 119 3.44 -0.18 20.56
N GLY A 120 2.80 0.42 21.56
CA GLY A 120 2.92 1.86 21.86
C GLY A 120 4.36 2.32 22.13
N GLU A 121 5.25 1.42 22.57
CA GLU A 121 6.65 1.76 22.85
C GLU A 121 7.55 1.75 21.61
N VAL A 122 7.06 1.21 20.48
CA VAL A 122 7.84 1.05 19.25
C VAL A 122 7.18 1.63 18.02
N MET A 123 5.90 2.00 18.07
CA MET A 123 5.20 2.60 16.93
C MET A 123 5.80 3.95 16.53
N THR A 124 5.40 4.44 15.36
CA THR A 124 5.53 5.85 14.99
C THR A 124 4.27 6.58 15.43
N ASP A 125 4.41 7.57 16.31
CA ASP A 125 3.31 8.34 16.90
C ASP A 125 2.46 9.11 15.88
N GLU A 126 1.20 9.38 16.24
CA GLU A 126 0.25 10.17 15.44
C GLU A 126 0.82 11.52 14.96
N SER A 127 1.62 12.18 15.79
CA SER A 127 2.22 13.49 15.50
C SER A 127 3.25 13.46 14.37
N LYS A 128 3.73 12.27 14.00
CA LYS A 128 4.71 12.05 12.92
C LYS A 128 4.08 11.40 11.69
N LEU A 129 2.77 11.12 11.73
CA LEU A 129 2.08 10.52 10.61
C LEU A 129 1.94 11.54 9.48
N ILE A 130 2.14 11.04 8.26
CA ILE A 130 1.91 11.78 7.03
C ILE A 130 0.72 11.12 6.36
N THR A 131 -0.35 11.87 6.16
CA THR A 131 -1.60 11.39 5.58
C THR A 131 -1.89 12.15 4.28
N VAL A 132 -2.66 11.52 3.40
CA VAL A 132 -3.14 12.13 2.16
C VAL A 132 -4.65 11.94 2.05
N SER A 133 -5.33 12.92 1.46
CA SER A 133 -6.76 12.79 1.16
C SER A 133 -6.99 11.79 0.02
N SER A 134 -8.15 11.15 -0.01
CA SER A 134 -8.55 10.23 -1.09
C SER A 134 -8.59 10.92 -2.47
N GLY A 135 -8.84 12.22 -2.53
CA GLY A 135 -8.78 13.02 -3.76
C GLY A 135 -7.36 13.35 -4.24
N THR A 136 -6.32 12.96 -3.50
CA THR A 136 -4.93 13.25 -3.88
C THR A 136 -4.56 12.47 -5.14
N ASN A 137 -3.93 13.14 -6.10
CA ASN A 137 -3.35 12.48 -7.27
C ASN A 137 -2.25 11.48 -6.86
N ILE A 138 -2.20 10.32 -7.52
CA ILE A 138 -1.27 9.25 -7.18
C ILE A 138 0.21 9.62 -7.35
N ILE A 139 0.55 10.42 -8.37
CA ILE A 139 1.92 10.91 -8.60
C ILE A 139 2.36 11.76 -7.42
N LYS A 140 1.49 12.65 -6.94
CA LYS A 140 1.76 13.48 -5.75
C LYS A 140 1.94 12.62 -4.50
N ALA A 141 1.14 11.58 -4.32
CA ALA A 141 1.31 10.64 -3.21
C ALA A 141 2.64 9.87 -3.30
N MET A 142 3.02 9.39 -4.49
CA MET A 142 4.31 8.70 -4.72
C MET A 142 5.51 9.61 -4.49
N GLN A 143 5.43 10.86 -4.94
CA GLN A 143 6.46 11.86 -4.69
C GLN A 143 6.62 12.11 -3.19
N LEU A 144 5.51 12.31 -2.48
CA LEU A 144 5.53 12.49 -1.03
C LEU A 144 6.17 11.30 -0.30
N MET A 145 5.84 10.06 -0.70
CA MET A 145 6.47 8.87 -0.13
C MET A 145 7.99 8.86 -0.33
N SER A 146 8.45 9.26 -1.52
CA SER A 146 9.88 9.32 -1.86
C SER A 146 10.63 10.39 -1.06
N GLU A 147 10.09 11.60 -1.02
CA GLU A 147 10.68 12.74 -0.31
C GLU A 147 10.75 12.49 1.20
N LYS A 148 9.71 11.89 1.76
CA LYS A 148 9.59 11.60 3.19
C LYS A 148 10.21 10.26 3.57
N LYS A 149 10.82 9.55 2.61
CA LYS A 149 11.45 8.23 2.80
C LYS A 149 10.50 7.23 3.45
N ILE A 150 9.22 7.30 3.09
CA ILE A 150 8.19 6.36 3.50
C ILE A 150 8.32 5.12 2.61
N VAL A 151 9.11 4.18 3.12
CA VAL A 151 9.23 2.83 2.57
C VAL A 151 8.70 1.87 3.61
N PHE A 152 7.98 0.82 3.23
CA PHE A 152 7.57 -0.23 4.16
C PHE A 152 8.35 -1.49 3.80
#